data_AF-A0A3D6BAQ2-F1
#
_entry.id   AF-A0A3D6BAQ2-F1
#
_cell.length_a   1.000
_cell.length_b   1.000
_cell.length_c   1.000
_cell.angle_alpha   90.00
_cell.angle_beta   90.00
_cell.angle_gamma   90.00
#
_symmetry.space_group_name_H-M   'P 1'
#
loop_
_entity.id
_entity.type
_entity.pdbx_description
1 polymer ?
#
loop_
_entity_poly.entity_id
_entity_poly.type
_entity_poly.pdbx_seq_one_letter_code
_entity_poly.pdbx_strand_id
1 'polypeptide(L)'
;MKLKEITYKDRSEFLRGFATIIKKNNCGHKDEKIMFLSIGKYFGFEKEFCENAVEHLMINKYIPEHPAVFSTKPLAEFFVSDVAKIMLHTNSMTDASKEWLLKTAEANNVGFSLSEFD
;
A
#
# COMPACT_ATOMS: atom_id res chain seq x y z
N MET A 1 -1.75 -7.30 14.80
CA MET A 1 -2.47 -8.34 14.05
C MET A 1 -1.51 -9.47 13.72
N LYS A 2 -1.89 -10.74 13.89
CA LYS A 2 -0.98 -11.87 13.59
C LYS A 2 -1.11 -12.26 12.12
N LEU A 3 0.00 -12.56 11.44
CA LEU A 3 0.00 -12.94 10.02
C LEU A 3 -1.01 -14.06 9.69
N LYS A 4 -1.13 -15.05 10.57
CA LYS A 4 -2.08 -16.17 10.44
C LYS A 4 -3.56 -15.77 10.43
N GLU A 5 -3.89 -14.56 10.89
CA GLU A 5 -5.25 -14.01 10.93
C GLU A 5 -5.60 -13.24 9.64
N ILE A 6 -4.60 -13.00 8.77
CA ILE A 6 -4.77 -12.26 7.52
C ILE A 6 -4.88 -13.26 6.37
N THR A 7 -5.96 -13.18 5.59
CA THR A 7 -6.18 -14.04 4.43
C THR A 7 -5.16 -13.76 3.33
N TYR A 8 -4.83 -14.76 2.50
CA TYR A 8 -3.95 -14.55 1.35
C TYR A 8 -4.47 -13.46 0.39
N LYS A 9 -5.80 -13.35 0.25
CA LYS A 9 -6.43 -12.29 -0.53
C LYS A 9 -6.07 -10.91 0.03
N ASP A 10 -6.22 -10.72 1.34
CA ASP A 10 -5.93 -9.42 1.96
C ASP A 10 -4.43 -9.08 1.95
N ARG A 11 -3.55 -10.08 2.09
CA ARG A 11 -2.10 -9.89 1.93
C ARG A 11 -1.75 -9.42 0.52
N SER A 12 -2.37 -10.02 -0.48
CA SER A 12 -2.20 -9.66 -1.89
C SER A 12 -2.73 -8.25 -2.14
N GLU A 13 -3.88 -7.93 -1.55
CA GLU A 13 -4.50 -6.61 -1.65
C GLU A 13 -3.66 -5.52 -0.98
N PHE A 14 -3.01 -5.83 0.15
CA PHE A 14 -2.09 -4.91 0.82
C PHE A 14 -0.91 -4.58 -0.10
N LEU A 15 -0.23 -5.60 -0.62
CA LEU A 15 0.92 -5.41 -1.50
C LEU A 15 0.51 -4.68 -2.79
N ARG A 16 -0.63 -5.04 -3.39
CA ARG A 16 -1.20 -4.36 -4.57
C ARG A 16 -1.54 -2.90 -4.28
N GLY A 17 -2.17 -2.61 -3.14
CA GLY A 17 -2.52 -1.26 -2.72
C GLY A 17 -1.28 -0.39 -2.58
N PHE A 18 -0.22 -0.92 -1.95
CA PHE A 18 1.06 -0.24 -1.86
C PHE A 18 1.75 -0.08 -3.24
N ALA A 19 1.67 -1.08 -4.12
CA ALA A 19 2.14 -0.93 -5.50
C ALA A 19 1.43 0.22 -6.23
N THR A 20 0.11 0.35 -6.02
CA THR A 20 -0.74 1.36 -6.65
C THR A 20 -0.33 2.76 -6.21
N ILE A 21 -0.05 2.97 -4.92
CA ILE A 21 0.30 4.30 -4.41
C ILE A 21 1.67 4.75 -4.91
N ILE A 22 2.67 3.86 -4.93
CA ILE A 22 4.00 4.12 -5.51
C ILE A 22 3.87 4.54 -6.97
N LYS A 23 3.08 3.77 -7.75
CA LYS A 23 2.84 4.05 -9.17
C LYS A 23 2.16 5.42 -9.37
N LYS A 24 1.15 5.75 -8.56
CA LYS A 24 0.42 7.03 -8.65
C LYS A 24 1.29 8.24 -8.36
N ASN A 25 2.26 8.11 -7.48
CA ASN A 25 3.16 9.20 -7.14
C ASN A 25 4.26 9.44 -8.18
N ASN A 26 4.39 8.56 -9.18
CA ASN A 26 5.53 8.53 -10.11
C ASN A 26 6.89 8.54 -9.37
N CYS A 27 6.86 8.16 -8.10
CA CYS A 27 7.96 8.12 -7.17
C CYS A 27 8.31 6.66 -7.02
N GLY A 28 9.40 6.24 -7.65
CA GLY A 28 10.01 4.93 -7.43
C GLY A 28 11.22 5.09 -6.52
N HIS A 29 11.10 5.86 -5.43
CA HIS A 29 12.24 6.16 -4.58
C HIS A 29 12.76 4.88 -3.93
N LYS A 30 14.07 4.86 -3.64
CA LYS A 30 14.76 3.68 -3.11
C LYS A 30 14.06 3.16 -1.83
N ASP A 31 13.59 4.06 -0.99
CA ASP A 31 12.97 3.71 0.30
C ASP A 31 11.59 3.07 0.11
N GLU A 32 10.79 3.53 -0.85
CA GLU A 32 9.50 2.90 -1.20
C GLU A 32 9.71 1.50 -1.76
N LYS A 33 10.76 1.31 -2.59
CA LYS A 33 11.13 -0.02 -3.10
C LYS A 33 11.55 -0.96 -1.97
N ILE A 34 12.40 -0.49 -1.05
CA ILE A 34 12.80 -1.25 0.13
C ILE A 34 11.57 -1.62 0.98
N MET A 35 10.64 -0.69 1.15
CA MET A 35 9.42 -0.93 1.89
C MET A 35 8.52 -1.95 1.20
N PHE A 36 8.38 -1.88 -0.13
CA PHE A 36 7.61 -2.85 -0.92
C PHE A 36 8.15 -4.27 -0.74
N LEU A 37 9.48 -4.44 -0.83
CA LEU A 37 10.14 -5.72 -0.61
C LEU A 37 9.97 -6.22 0.83
N SER A 38 10.02 -5.30 1.81
CA SER A 38 9.82 -5.61 3.23
C SER A 38 8.39 -6.08 3.53
N ILE A 39 7.39 -5.40 2.95
CA ILE A 39 5.97 -5.80 3.02
C ILE A 39 5.77 -7.16 2.36
N GLY A 40 6.34 -7.36 1.17
CA GLY A 40 6.30 -8.64 0.45
C GLY A 40 6.82 -9.80 1.30
N LYS A 41 8.01 -9.63 1.87
CA LYS A 41 8.63 -10.59 2.78
C LYS A 41 7.78 -10.83 4.04
N TYR A 42 7.24 -9.78 4.65
CA TYR A 42 6.39 -9.88 5.84
C TYR A 42 5.15 -10.75 5.58
N PHE A 43 4.53 -10.61 4.41
CA PHE A 43 3.36 -11.39 4.04
C PHE A 43 3.67 -12.79 3.48
N GLY A 44 4.95 -13.12 3.32
CA GLY A 44 5.41 -14.43 2.85
C GLY A 44 5.37 -14.59 1.33
N PHE A 45 5.42 -13.48 0.57
CA PHE A 45 5.61 -13.55 -0.87
C PHE A 45 7.04 -13.94 -1.21
N GLU A 46 7.19 -14.63 -2.33
CA GLU A 46 8.49 -15.03 -2.85
C GLU A 46 9.29 -13.77 -3.25
N LYS A 47 10.60 -13.80 -2.96
CA LYS A 47 11.48 -12.63 -3.08
C LYS A 47 11.63 -12.20 -4.54
N GLU A 48 11.94 -13.13 -5.45
CA GLU A 48 12.12 -12.88 -6.88
C GLU A 48 10.82 -12.33 -7.49
N PHE A 49 9.65 -12.80 -7.05
CA PHE A 49 8.36 -12.20 -7.41
C PHE A 49 8.28 -10.73 -7.00
N CYS A 50 8.60 -10.40 -5.74
CA CYS A 50 8.56 -9.01 -5.27
C CYS A 50 9.57 -8.11 -5.97
N GLU A 51 10.79 -8.60 -6.22
CA GLU A 51 11.85 -7.88 -6.95
C GLU A 51 11.42 -7.57 -8.38
N ASN A 52 10.92 -8.58 -9.11
CA ASN A 52 10.41 -8.38 -10.46
C ASN A 52 9.21 -7.43 -10.49
N ALA A 53 8.28 -7.55 -9.55
CA ALA A 53 7.08 -6.72 -9.49
C ALA A 53 7.43 -5.24 -9.27
N VAL A 54 8.36 -4.94 -8.37
CA VAL A 54 8.74 -3.54 -8.07
C VAL A 54 9.62 -2.93 -9.17
N GLU A 55 10.43 -3.73 -9.85
CA GLU A 55 11.26 -3.28 -10.98
C GLU A 55 10.41 -2.84 -12.17
N HIS A 56 9.34 -3.60 -12.46
CA HIS A 56 8.46 -3.34 -13.61
C HIS A 56 7.23 -2.50 -13.24
N LEU A 57 7.14 -2.03 -11.99
CA LEU A 57 5.94 -1.39 -11.42
C LEU A 57 5.41 -0.22 -12.27
N MET A 58 6.32 0.65 -12.72
CA MET A 58 5.97 1.88 -13.46
C MET A 58 5.45 1.61 -14.86
N ILE A 59 5.91 0.54 -15.50
CA ILE A 59 5.48 0.15 -16.86
C ILE A 59 4.36 -0.89 -16.85
N ASN A 60 4.00 -1.40 -15.66
CA ASN A 60 2.95 -2.40 -15.53
C ASN A 60 1.56 -1.75 -15.63
N LYS A 61 0.94 -1.89 -16.80
CA LYS A 61 -0.42 -1.43 -17.10
C LYS A 61 -1.53 -2.32 -16.50
N TYR A 62 -1.17 -3.46 -15.93
CA TYR A 62 -2.15 -4.45 -15.43
C TYR A 62 -2.45 -4.31 -13.93
N ILE A 63 -1.77 -3.40 -13.22
CA ILE A 63 -2.08 -3.13 -11.81
C ILE A 63 -3.36 -2.30 -11.75
N PRO A 64 -4.44 -2.84 -11.17
CA PRO A 64 -5.69 -2.10 -11.01
C PRO A 64 -5.47 -0.90 -10.09
N GLU A 65 -5.99 0.26 -10.48
CA GLU A 65 -5.82 1.50 -9.70
C GLU A 65 -6.97 1.79 -8.73
N HIS A 66 -7.93 0.86 -8.61
CA HIS A 66 -9.03 0.99 -7.67
C HIS A 66 -8.52 0.96 -6.21
N PRO A 67 -9.26 1.59 -5.29
CA PRO A 67 -8.93 1.56 -3.87
C PRO A 67 -8.74 0.13 -3.34
N ALA A 68 -7.85 -0.04 -2.36
CA ALA A 68 -7.66 -1.33 -1.71
C ALA A 68 -8.88 -1.67 -0.85
N VAL A 69 -9.42 -2.88 -0.93
CA VAL A 69 -10.57 -3.30 -0.11
C VAL A 69 -10.25 -4.57 0.65
N PHE A 70 -10.31 -4.49 1.98
CA PHE A 70 -9.94 -5.55 2.90
C PHE A 70 -11.16 -6.25 3.47
N SER A 71 -10.98 -7.49 3.89
CA SER A 71 -12.03 -8.29 4.52
C SER A 71 -12.48 -7.77 5.89
N THR A 72 -11.65 -6.98 6.58
CA THR A 72 -11.95 -6.48 7.92
C THR A 72 -11.53 -5.02 8.10
N LYS A 73 -12.30 -4.28 8.90
CA LYS A 73 -12.02 -2.88 9.23
C LYS A 73 -10.66 -2.68 9.91
N PRO A 74 -10.25 -3.49 10.91
CA PRO A 74 -8.94 -3.30 11.55
C PRO A 74 -7.76 -3.40 10.59
N LEU A 75 -7.88 -4.23 9.55
CA LEU A 75 -6.84 -4.32 8.53
C LEU A 75 -6.85 -3.12 7.58
N ALA A 76 -8.02 -2.62 7.22
CA ALA A 76 -8.13 -1.40 6.44
C ALA A 76 -7.58 -0.18 7.19
N GLU A 77 -7.93 -0.02 8.47
CA GLU A 77 -7.39 1.03 9.35
C GLU A 77 -5.87 0.93 9.45
N PHE A 78 -5.35 -0.28 9.69
CA PHE A 78 -3.91 -0.55 9.71
C PHE A 78 -3.24 -0.17 8.39
N PHE A 79 -3.80 -0.61 7.24
CA PHE A 79 -3.25 -0.30 5.92
C PHE A 79 -3.20 1.21 5.68
N VAL A 80 -4.31 1.91 5.85
CA VAL A 80 -4.39 3.34 5.54
C VAL A 80 -3.43 4.15 6.44
N SER A 81 -3.39 3.83 7.74
CA SER A 81 -2.49 4.50 8.69
C SER A 81 -1.01 4.24 8.41
N ASP A 82 -0.62 2.97 8.21
CA ASP A 82 0.80 2.63 8.00
C ASP A 82 1.30 3.11 6.64
N VAL A 83 0.50 2.98 5.58
CA VAL A 83 0.87 3.53 4.27
C VAL A 83 1.03 5.04 4.36
N ALA A 84 0.12 5.76 5.03
CA ALA A 84 0.27 7.21 5.22
C ALA A 84 1.60 7.57 5.90
N LYS A 85 1.95 6.89 7.01
CA LYS A 85 3.24 7.09 7.71
C LYS A 85 4.44 6.80 6.82
N ILE A 86 4.40 5.72 6.04
CA ILE A 86 5.47 5.37 5.11
C ILE A 86 5.66 6.50 4.11
N MET A 87 4.59 6.95 3.45
CA MET A 87 4.67 7.97 2.40
C MET A 87 5.13 9.33 2.96
N LEU A 88 4.74 9.68 4.20
CA LEU A 88 5.23 10.88 4.88
C LEU A 88 6.72 10.76 5.19
N HIS A 89 7.16 9.65 5.76
CA HIS A 89 8.57 9.42 6.11
C HIS A 89 9.47 9.39 4.86
N THR A 90 8.99 8.87 3.73
CA THR A 90 9.74 8.85 2.47
C THR A 90 9.60 10.13 1.66
N ASN A 91 8.96 11.19 2.20
CA ASN A 91 8.65 12.44 1.49
C ASN A 91 7.96 12.20 0.14
N SER A 92 7.16 11.14 0.04
CA SER A 92 6.49 10.69 -1.18
C SER A 92 4.99 10.98 -1.16
N MET A 93 4.47 11.65 -0.13
CA MET A 93 3.06 12.00 -0.01
C MET A 93 2.68 13.17 -0.95
N THR A 94 2.16 12.83 -2.14
CA THR A 94 1.56 13.79 -3.10
C THR A 94 0.06 13.92 -2.89
N ASP A 95 -0.58 14.94 -3.48
CA ASP A 95 -2.04 15.10 -3.42
C ASP A 95 -2.78 13.90 -4.05
N ALA A 96 -2.22 13.27 -5.08
CA ALA A 96 -2.78 12.05 -5.67
C ALA A 96 -2.78 10.88 -4.69
N SER A 97 -1.72 10.71 -3.89
CA SER A 97 -1.69 9.69 -2.83
C SER A 97 -2.63 10.00 -1.68
N LYS A 98 -2.79 11.28 -1.31
CA LYS A 98 -3.75 11.70 -0.28
C LYS A 98 -5.17 11.36 -0.70
N GLU A 99 -5.55 11.74 -1.91
CA GLU A 99 -6.87 11.43 -2.48
C GLU A 99 -7.11 9.91 -2.55
N TRP A 100 -6.09 9.15 -2.94
CA TRP A 100 -6.23 7.69 -3.03
C TRP A 100 -6.38 7.01 -1.66
N LEU A 101 -5.67 7.48 -0.63
CA LEU A 101 -5.83 6.99 0.74
C LEU A 101 -7.21 7.32 1.31
N LEU A 102 -7.72 8.53 1.05
CA LEU A 102 -9.09 8.91 1.43
C LEU A 102 -10.13 7.99 0.76
N LYS A 103 -10.03 7.77 -0.56
CA LYS A 103 -10.91 6.83 -1.28
C LYS A 103 -10.78 5.39 -0.77
N THR A 104 -9.60 4.98 -0.31
CA THR A 104 -9.38 3.68 0.31
C THR A 104 -10.07 3.59 1.67
N ALA A 105 -9.98 4.63 2.49
CA ALA A 105 -10.70 4.67 3.76
C ALA A 105 -12.23 4.61 3.55
N GLU A 106 -12.76 5.39 2.61
CA GLU A 106 -14.16 5.38 2.21
C GLU A 106 -14.62 4.00 1.75
N ALA A 107 -13.87 3.35 0.85
CA ALA A 107 -14.21 2.03 0.32
C ALA A 107 -14.26 0.92 1.39
N ASN A 108 -13.56 1.10 2.52
CA ASN A 108 -13.55 0.17 3.65
C ASN A 108 -14.47 0.60 4.80
N ASN A 109 -15.16 1.74 4.70
CA ASN A 109 -15.99 2.31 5.75
C ASN A 109 -15.22 2.53 7.07
N VAL A 110 -14.02 3.11 6.96
CA VAL A 110 -13.15 3.46 8.09
C VAL A 110 -12.87 4.97 8.07
N GLY A 111 -12.66 5.57 9.24
CA GLY A 111 -12.27 6.97 9.35
C GLY A 111 -10.79 7.15 9.04
N PHE A 112 -10.44 8.22 8.34
CA PHE A 112 -9.04 8.60 8.09
C PHE A 112 -8.92 10.12 7.96
N SER A 113 -7.92 10.69 8.65
CA SER A 113 -7.53 12.10 8.49
C SER A 113 -6.00 12.20 8.45
N LEU A 114 -5.50 13.02 7.53
CA LEU A 114 -4.06 13.31 7.45
C LEU A 114 -3.58 14.28 8.53
N SER A 115 -4.49 15.04 9.14
CA SER A 115 -4.18 15.94 10.26
C SER A 115 -3.66 15.23 11.51
N GLU A 116 -3.73 13.90 11.55
CA GLU A 116 -3.22 13.08 12.64
C GLU A 116 -1.69 12.89 12.59
N PHE A 117 -1.04 13.37 11.52
CA PHE A 117 0.41 13.23 11.29
C PHE A 117 1.16 14.56 11.17
N ASP A 118 0.48 15.68 11.42
CA ASP A 118 1.05 17.05 11.47
C ASP A 118 1.68 17.37 12.84
#